data_AF-A0A3E5IC77-F1
#
_entry.id   AF-A0A3E5IC77-F1
#
_cell.length_a   1.000
_cell.length_b   1.000
_cell.length_c   1.000
_cell.angle_alpha   90.00
_cell.angle_beta   90.00
_cell.angle_gamma   90.00
#
_symmetry.space_group_name_H-M   'P 1'
#
loop_
_entity.id
_entity.type
_entity.pdbx_description
1 polymer ?
#
loop_
_entity_poly.entity_id
_entity_poly.type
_entity_poly.pdbx_seq_one_letter_code
_entity_poly.pdbx_strand_id
1 'polypeptide(L)'
;MSKRYCQSCGMPLRFDMEEWLGTNLDGSKSDTFCYYCLKDGKYTVDVSMHEMIDIWLKYVNKYNMYAHTVYSPEELKMILEKRLPTLNRWKQKQDTKNVHNQAIQSIVNYISNHLFEDFDIITLCQKCGMSEYHFRRVFKFIVGENIGNYIQRLRLEYAAHLLTSTEYTLSRIAELAGYQNKYSIAKAFKKHFGVSTSLFKEIFTPRRRNAHTSLTPRIIMINKMFVSCLEVGKAYENKFQYKMVWDKLLYYARFNRIDKKHTNFVSLSLDNPAITPEDKCRFYVGIIMNDIPDAKLNTVQIPNGRYAIFRHIGSYDFLCNLYRIIYEEWFPDSQYYPQNTFSFEVYINSPCDTDVPELITDIYIPVLKKKIFTDIK
;
A
#
# COMPACT_ATOMS: atom_id res chain seq x y z
N MET A 1 -23.13 2.64 40.55
CA MET A 1 -23.37 3.14 39.17
C MET A 1 -22.09 3.03 38.37
N SER A 2 -22.17 2.58 37.12
CA SER A 2 -21.03 2.61 36.17
C SER A 2 -20.51 4.04 36.03
N LYS A 3 -19.20 4.28 36.29
CA LYS A 3 -18.57 5.59 36.07
C LYS A 3 -18.67 5.94 34.59
N ARG A 4 -19.39 7.02 34.24
CA ARG A 4 -19.39 7.56 32.87
C ARG A 4 -18.18 8.46 32.69
N TYR A 5 -17.54 8.35 31.53
CA TYR A 5 -16.36 9.13 31.19
C TYR A 5 -16.70 10.13 30.08
N CYS A 6 -16.06 11.29 30.12
CA CYS A 6 -16.08 12.27 29.05
C CYS A 6 -15.64 11.60 27.75
N GLN A 7 -16.49 11.66 26.72
CA GLN A 7 -16.29 11.03 25.41
C GLN A 7 -15.24 11.73 24.53
N SER A 8 -14.47 12.65 25.12
CA SER A 8 -13.32 13.34 24.52
C SER A 8 -12.05 13.07 25.34
N CYS A 9 -11.94 13.57 26.57
CA CYS A 9 -10.69 13.46 27.32
C CYS A 9 -10.58 12.22 28.21
N GLY A 10 -11.62 11.40 28.35
CA GLY A 10 -11.57 10.17 29.15
C GLY A 10 -11.50 10.38 30.68
N MET A 11 -11.77 11.60 31.15
CA MET A 11 -11.98 11.93 32.57
C MET A 11 -13.39 11.51 33.02
N PRO A 12 -13.59 11.01 34.25
CA PRO A 12 -14.92 10.75 34.80
C PRO A 12 -15.81 12.00 34.81
N LEU A 13 -17.07 11.85 34.42
CA LEU A 13 -18.08 12.90 34.52
C LEU A 13 -18.67 12.93 35.93
N ARG A 14 -18.84 14.14 36.47
CA ARG A 14 -19.39 14.42 37.79
C ARG A 14 -20.74 15.10 37.63
N PHE A 15 -21.81 14.30 37.70
CA PHE A 15 -23.19 14.80 37.58
C PHE A 15 -23.68 15.49 38.85
N ASP A 16 -22.96 15.31 39.96
CA ASP A 16 -23.15 16.04 41.21
C ASP A 16 -22.61 17.48 41.16
N MET A 17 -21.81 17.83 40.14
CA MET A 17 -21.20 19.15 39.96
C MET A 17 -21.44 19.65 38.53
N GLU A 18 -22.59 20.26 38.28
CA GLU A 18 -23.01 20.70 36.92
C GLU A 18 -22.04 21.67 36.24
N GLU A 19 -21.25 22.43 37.01
CA GLU A 19 -20.18 23.30 36.50
C GLU A 19 -19.07 22.53 35.77
N TRP A 20 -18.91 21.23 36.04
CA TRP A 20 -17.87 20.41 35.42
C TRP A 20 -18.35 19.69 34.15
N LEU A 21 -19.64 19.81 33.84
CA LEU A 21 -20.22 19.32 32.59
C LEU A 21 -20.05 20.37 31.48
N GLY A 22 -19.85 19.89 30.26
CA GLY A 22 -19.81 20.74 29.07
C GLY A 22 -21.15 21.40 28.79
N THR A 23 -21.16 22.35 27.86
CA THR A 23 -22.39 23.04 27.44
C THR A 23 -22.70 22.71 25.98
N ASN A 24 -23.94 22.28 25.72
CA ASN A 24 -24.47 22.00 24.39
C ASN A 24 -24.84 23.31 23.66
N LEU A 25 -25.19 23.23 22.38
CA LEU A 25 -25.52 24.41 21.56
C LEU A 25 -26.78 25.14 22.06
N ASP A 26 -27.73 24.40 22.65
CA ASP A 26 -28.97 24.91 23.24
C ASP A 26 -28.78 25.46 24.66
N GLY A 27 -27.54 25.49 25.17
CA GLY A 27 -27.22 25.95 26.52
C GLY A 27 -27.40 24.87 27.61
N SER A 28 -27.92 23.69 27.29
CA SER A 28 -28.06 22.59 28.25
C SER A 28 -26.71 21.97 28.64
N LYS A 29 -26.65 21.31 29.80
CA LYS A 29 -25.46 20.58 30.26
C LYS A 29 -25.28 19.28 29.49
N SER A 30 -24.05 19.03 29.06
CA SER A 30 -23.67 17.83 28.34
C SER A 30 -23.57 16.64 29.29
N ASP A 31 -24.25 15.55 28.95
CA ASP A 31 -24.14 14.26 29.65
C ASP A 31 -22.99 13.38 29.14
N THR A 32 -22.27 13.88 28.13
CA THR A 32 -21.27 13.15 27.34
C THR A 32 -19.89 13.78 27.42
N PHE A 33 -19.79 15.09 27.63
CA PHE A 33 -18.51 15.82 27.63
C PHE A 33 -18.34 16.68 28.89
N CYS A 34 -17.09 16.84 29.34
CA CYS A 34 -16.74 17.75 30.44
C CYS A 34 -16.56 19.19 29.94
N TYR A 35 -16.58 20.15 30.86
CA TYR A 35 -16.41 21.58 30.57
C TYR A 35 -15.10 21.93 29.85
N TYR A 36 -14.03 21.18 30.11
CA TYR A 36 -12.76 21.37 29.40
C TYR A 36 -12.80 20.95 27.93
N CYS A 37 -13.81 20.18 27.50
CA CYS A 37 -13.87 19.59 26.17
C CYS A 37 -14.98 20.17 25.30
N LEU A 38 -16.10 20.62 25.89
CA LEU A 38 -17.24 21.12 25.12
C LEU A 38 -17.81 22.39 25.76
N LYS A 39 -17.89 23.46 24.97
CA LYS A 39 -18.53 24.71 25.34
C LYS A 39 -19.35 25.23 24.16
N ASP A 40 -20.61 25.60 24.42
CA ASP A 40 -21.56 26.12 23.43
C ASP A 40 -21.67 25.21 22.18
N GLY A 41 -21.68 23.89 22.40
CA GLY A 41 -21.76 22.88 21.34
C GLY A 41 -20.48 22.70 20.52
N LYS A 42 -19.38 23.37 20.86
CA LYS A 42 -18.10 23.28 20.15
C LYS A 42 -17.00 22.68 21.02
N TYR A 43 -16.11 21.92 20.41
CA TYR A 43 -14.90 21.47 21.09
C TYR A 43 -14.03 22.68 21.43
N THR A 44 -13.66 22.80 22.69
CA THR A 44 -12.82 23.89 23.24
C THR A 44 -11.36 23.78 22.81
N VAL A 45 -10.91 22.58 22.47
CA VAL A 45 -9.53 22.29 22.08
C VAL A 45 -9.52 21.38 20.84
N ASP A 46 -8.79 21.77 19.80
CA ASP A 46 -8.51 20.92 18.64
C ASP A 46 -7.10 20.34 18.75
N VAL A 47 -7.01 19.18 19.41
CA VAL A 47 -5.77 18.44 19.62
C VAL A 47 -5.95 16.99 19.14
N SER A 48 -4.84 16.34 18.85
CA SER A 48 -4.75 14.91 18.58
C SER A 48 -4.98 14.09 19.85
N MET A 49 -5.17 12.78 19.68
CA MET A 49 -5.36 11.87 20.81
C MET A 49 -4.10 11.78 21.68
N HIS A 50 -2.91 11.78 21.07
CA HIS A 50 -1.64 11.75 21.80
C HIS A 50 -1.44 13.02 22.62
N GLU A 51 -1.69 14.19 22.02
CA GLU A 51 -1.65 15.46 22.76
C GLU A 51 -2.67 15.50 23.91
N MET A 52 -3.84 14.86 23.75
CA MET A 52 -4.80 14.70 24.85
C MET A 52 -4.24 13.86 26.00
N ILE A 53 -3.49 12.79 25.70
CA ILE A 53 -2.79 12.00 26.72
C ILE A 53 -1.74 12.88 27.41
N ASP A 54 -0.91 13.58 26.63
CA ASP A 54 0.15 14.45 27.17
C ASP A 54 -0.39 15.56 28.08
N ILE A 55 -1.54 16.14 27.73
CA ILE A 55 -2.26 17.09 28.60
C ILE A 55 -2.57 16.44 29.95
N TRP A 56 -3.10 15.22 29.98
CA TRP A 56 -3.41 14.55 31.24
C TRP A 56 -2.17 14.11 32.02
N LEU A 57 -1.09 13.71 31.34
CA LEU A 57 0.18 13.40 31.99
C LEU A 57 0.77 14.64 32.69
N LYS A 58 0.63 15.82 32.08
CA LYS A 58 1.01 17.10 32.71
C LYS A 58 0.16 17.44 33.94
N TYR A 59 -1.07 16.95 34.01
CA TYR A 59 -2.03 17.23 35.09
C TYR A 59 -2.50 15.96 35.81
N VAL A 60 -1.60 15.00 36.05
CA VAL A 60 -1.92 13.69 36.65
C VAL A 60 -2.66 13.83 38.00
N ASN A 61 -2.25 14.80 38.82
CA ASN A 61 -2.84 15.06 40.14
C ASN A 61 -4.30 15.52 40.01
N LYS A 62 -4.62 16.35 39.01
CA LYS A 62 -6.00 16.76 38.73
C LYS A 62 -6.83 15.58 38.25
N TYR A 63 -6.28 14.77 37.34
CA TYR A 63 -6.96 13.56 36.88
C TYR A 63 -7.31 12.63 38.04
N ASN A 64 -6.34 12.35 38.90
CA ASN A 64 -6.49 11.50 40.09
C ASN A 64 -7.53 12.04 41.07
N MET A 65 -7.54 13.35 41.29
CA MET A 65 -8.56 14.03 42.09
C MET A 65 -9.97 13.83 41.51
N TYR A 66 -10.16 14.02 40.20
CA TYR A 66 -11.46 13.84 39.55
C TYR A 66 -11.90 12.38 39.49
N ALA A 67 -10.95 11.46 39.29
CA ALA A 67 -11.24 10.05 39.13
C ALA A 67 -11.32 9.27 40.44
N HIS A 68 -10.90 9.87 41.56
CA HIS A 68 -10.69 9.22 42.84
C HIS A 68 -9.72 8.03 42.70
N THR A 69 -8.55 8.32 42.12
CA THR A 69 -7.48 7.34 41.83
C THR A 69 -6.14 7.88 42.30
N VAL A 70 -5.10 7.04 42.28
CA VAL A 70 -3.73 7.39 42.67
C VAL A 70 -2.72 6.89 41.63
N TYR A 71 -3.05 7.07 40.34
CA TYR A 71 -2.20 6.61 39.26
C TYR A 71 -0.89 7.41 39.19
N SER A 72 0.21 6.71 38.98
CA SER A 72 1.43 7.28 38.42
C SER A 72 1.20 7.79 36.99
N PRO A 73 2.06 8.67 36.47
CA PRO A 73 2.02 9.09 35.06
C PRO A 73 2.03 7.90 34.08
N GLU A 74 2.86 6.89 34.34
CA GLU A 74 2.98 5.70 33.49
C GLU A 74 1.69 4.87 33.47
N GLU A 75 1.08 4.65 34.64
CA GLU A 75 -0.20 3.94 34.74
C GLU A 75 -1.33 4.72 34.07
N LEU A 76 -1.38 6.04 34.27
CA LEU A 76 -2.38 6.87 33.62
C LEU A 76 -2.23 6.83 32.09
N LYS A 77 -0.99 6.85 31.59
CA LYS A 77 -0.71 6.71 30.15
C LYS A 77 -1.29 5.42 29.60
N MET A 78 -0.98 4.28 30.21
CA MET A 78 -1.49 2.97 29.76
C MET A 78 -3.03 2.90 29.77
N ILE A 79 -3.66 3.49 30.79
CA ILE A 79 -5.12 3.55 30.91
C ILE A 79 -5.73 4.41 29.79
N LEU A 80 -5.16 5.58 29.53
CA LEU A 80 -5.66 6.49 28.50
C LEU A 80 -5.40 5.96 27.09
N GLU A 81 -4.25 5.32 26.83
CA GLU A 81 -3.95 4.64 25.57
C GLU A 81 -4.99 3.56 25.24
N LYS A 82 -5.50 2.85 26.25
CA LYS A 82 -6.57 1.86 26.05
C LYS A 82 -7.96 2.50 25.94
N ARG A 83 -8.23 3.58 26.67
CA ARG A 83 -9.57 4.18 26.77
C ARG A 83 -9.88 5.17 25.66
N LEU A 84 -8.98 6.10 25.36
CA LEU A 84 -9.26 7.17 24.40
C LEU A 84 -9.70 6.63 23.03
N PRO A 85 -9.09 5.59 22.43
CA PRO A 85 -9.54 5.06 21.15
C PRO A 85 -11.01 4.62 21.11
N THR A 86 -11.59 4.25 22.27
CA THR A 86 -12.99 3.78 22.33
C THR A 86 -14.01 4.90 22.51
N LEU A 87 -13.58 6.14 22.77
CA LEU A 87 -14.47 7.28 23.02
C LEU A 87 -14.95 7.93 21.72
N ASN A 88 -16.17 8.47 21.70
CA ASN A 88 -16.81 8.99 20.48
C ASN A 88 -15.94 9.96 19.66
N ARG A 89 -15.27 10.94 20.30
CA ARG A 89 -14.41 11.93 19.60
C ARG A 89 -13.31 11.26 18.78
N TRP A 90 -12.75 10.18 19.30
CA TRP A 90 -11.56 9.52 18.76
C TRP A 90 -11.93 8.36 17.86
N LYS A 91 -12.90 7.55 18.28
CA LYS A 91 -13.49 6.48 17.51
C LYS A 91 -14.02 7.02 16.17
N GLN A 92 -14.76 8.12 16.18
CA GLN A 92 -15.25 8.74 14.94
C GLN A 92 -14.10 9.18 14.02
N LYS A 93 -13.05 9.83 14.56
CA LYS A 93 -11.87 10.24 13.76
C LYS A 93 -11.11 9.04 13.19
N GLN A 94 -10.98 7.95 13.95
CA GLN A 94 -10.33 6.71 13.50
C GLN A 94 -11.18 5.96 12.47
N ASP A 95 -12.48 5.86 12.69
CA ASP A 95 -13.42 5.21 11.78
C ASP A 95 -13.47 5.95 10.45
N THR A 96 -13.58 7.29 10.45
CA THR A 96 -13.51 8.09 9.22
C THR A 96 -12.17 7.91 8.50
N LYS A 97 -11.05 7.89 9.22
CA LYS A 97 -9.73 7.63 8.61
C LYS A 97 -9.65 6.23 7.98
N ASN A 98 -10.18 5.22 8.67
CA ASN A 98 -10.19 3.84 8.17
C ASN A 98 -11.07 3.69 6.92
N VAL A 99 -12.26 4.28 6.92
CA VAL A 99 -13.16 4.29 5.75
C VAL A 99 -12.51 5.01 4.57
N HIS A 100 -11.89 6.18 4.81
CA HIS A 100 -11.17 6.90 3.76
C HIS A 100 -10.00 6.10 3.21
N ASN A 101 -9.20 5.46 4.07
CA ASN A 101 -8.11 4.59 3.64
C ASN A 101 -8.62 3.44 2.77
N GLN A 102 -9.66 2.72 3.20
CA GLN A 102 -10.24 1.62 2.42
C GLN A 102 -10.77 2.10 1.06
N ALA A 103 -11.49 3.23 1.05
CA ALA A 103 -11.99 3.84 -0.17
C ALA A 103 -10.85 4.21 -1.13
N ILE A 104 -9.82 4.92 -0.67
CA ILE A 104 -8.68 5.30 -1.53
C ILE A 104 -7.91 4.07 -2.00
N GLN A 105 -7.74 3.05 -1.16
CA GLN A 105 -7.06 1.82 -1.57
C GLN A 105 -7.80 1.08 -2.68
N SER A 106 -9.14 1.04 -2.63
CA SER A 106 -9.96 0.51 -3.73
C SER A 106 -9.73 1.27 -5.04
N ILE A 107 -9.54 2.59 -4.96
CA ILE A 107 -9.29 3.45 -6.12
C ILE A 107 -7.88 3.24 -6.66
N VAL A 108 -6.87 3.10 -5.79
CA VAL A 108 -5.50 2.76 -6.18
C VAL A 108 -5.44 1.43 -6.93
N ASN A 109 -6.17 0.42 -6.44
CA ASN A 109 -6.30 -0.87 -7.12
C ASN A 109 -7.02 -0.72 -8.46
N TYR A 110 -8.11 0.04 -8.52
CA TYR A 110 -8.82 0.32 -9.77
C TYR A 110 -7.90 0.98 -10.81
N ILE A 111 -7.17 2.04 -10.42
CA ILE A 111 -6.21 2.72 -11.29
C ILE A 111 -5.15 1.75 -11.81
N SER A 112 -4.67 0.84 -10.97
CA SER A 112 -3.64 -0.13 -11.37
C SER A 112 -4.13 -1.11 -12.45
N ASN A 113 -5.42 -1.48 -12.43
CA ASN A 113 -6.02 -2.37 -13.43
C ASN A 113 -6.46 -1.64 -14.70
N HIS A 114 -6.71 -0.33 -14.62
CA HIS A 114 -7.25 0.49 -15.70
C HIS A 114 -6.28 1.63 -16.10
N LEU A 115 -4.98 1.47 -15.85
CA LEU A 115 -3.98 2.55 -15.92
C LEU A 115 -3.94 3.28 -17.27
N PHE A 116 -4.21 2.56 -18.35
CA PHE A 116 -4.12 3.07 -19.73
C PHE A 116 -5.47 3.40 -20.35
N GLU A 117 -6.56 3.26 -19.60
CA GLU A 117 -7.89 3.64 -20.03
C GLU A 117 -8.14 5.14 -19.81
N ASP A 118 -9.21 5.66 -20.42
CA ASP A 118 -9.64 7.02 -20.17
C ASP A 118 -10.26 7.13 -18.78
N PHE A 119 -9.69 8.00 -17.95
CA PHE A 119 -10.15 8.21 -16.59
C PHE A 119 -11.19 9.32 -16.52
N ASP A 120 -12.38 8.97 -16.06
CA ASP A 120 -13.34 9.94 -15.58
C ASP A 120 -13.27 10.04 -14.04
N ILE A 121 -12.87 11.23 -13.56
CA ILE A 121 -12.80 11.53 -12.12
C ILE A 121 -14.16 11.35 -11.45
N ILE A 122 -15.27 11.59 -12.17
CA ILE A 122 -16.63 11.47 -11.64
C ILE A 122 -16.90 10.01 -11.29
N THR A 123 -16.48 9.07 -12.14
CA THR A 123 -16.61 7.62 -11.90
C THR A 123 -15.86 7.20 -10.62
N LEU A 124 -14.66 7.75 -10.36
CA LEU A 124 -13.90 7.46 -9.14
C LEU A 124 -14.56 8.05 -7.89
N CYS A 125 -15.11 9.28 -8.00
CA CYS A 125 -15.85 9.93 -6.93
C CYS A 125 -17.11 9.16 -6.55
N GLN A 126 -17.86 8.66 -7.54
CA GLN A 126 -19.05 7.82 -7.33
C GLN A 126 -18.70 6.51 -6.62
N LYS A 127 -17.59 5.84 -6.99
CA LYS A 127 -17.15 4.59 -6.35
C LYS A 127 -16.83 4.76 -4.87
N CYS A 128 -16.36 5.93 -4.44
CA CYS A 128 -16.00 6.19 -3.05
C CYS A 128 -17.04 7.01 -2.27
N GLY A 129 -18.14 7.44 -2.91
CA GLY A 129 -19.18 8.24 -2.27
C GLY A 129 -18.71 9.63 -1.81
N MET A 130 -17.68 10.19 -2.45
CA MET A 130 -17.09 11.48 -2.08
C MET A 130 -17.36 12.54 -3.15
N SER A 131 -17.52 13.80 -2.74
CA SER A 131 -17.45 14.92 -3.68
C SER A 131 -16.04 15.04 -4.25
N GLU A 132 -15.91 15.59 -5.47
CA GLU A 132 -14.61 15.70 -6.15
C GLU A 132 -13.56 16.44 -5.31
N TYR A 133 -13.95 17.57 -4.69
CA TYR A 133 -13.06 18.35 -3.84
C TYR A 133 -12.59 17.55 -2.61
N HIS A 134 -13.50 16.80 -1.97
CA HIS A 134 -13.16 15.98 -0.82
C HIS A 134 -12.25 14.81 -1.23
N PHE A 135 -12.62 14.10 -2.30
CA PHE A 135 -11.85 13.00 -2.87
C PHE A 135 -10.40 13.41 -3.17
N ARG A 136 -10.19 14.52 -3.88
CA ARG A 136 -8.84 15.00 -4.23
C ARG A 136 -7.99 15.29 -2.99
N ARG A 137 -8.57 15.89 -1.95
CA ARG A 137 -7.87 16.15 -0.68
C ARG A 137 -7.52 14.85 0.06
N VAL A 138 -8.49 13.94 0.16
CA VAL A 138 -8.32 12.65 0.86
C VAL A 138 -7.30 11.78 0.13
N PHE A 139 -7.39 11.68 -1.19
CA PHE A 139 -6.42 10.95 -2.03
C PHE A 139 -5.01 11.52 -1.83
N LYS A 140 -4.82 12.84 -1.94
CA LYS A 140 -3.50 13.47 -1.74
C LYS A 140 -2.96 13.25 -0.33
N PHE A 141 -3.82 13.29 0.68
CA PHE A 141 -3.41 13.04 2.07
C PHE A 141 -2.94 11.60 2.29
N ILE A 142 -3.61 10.61 1.68
CA ILE A 142 -3.31 9.19 1.87
C ILE A 142 -2.15 8.72 0.98
N VAL A 143 -2.18 9.06 -0.32
CA VAL A 143 -1.20 8.61 -1.32
C VAL A 143 0.05 9.52 -1.36
N GLY A 144 -0.07 10.74 -0.83
CA GLY A 144 1.02 11.72 -0.80
C GLY A 144 1.18 12.54 -2.08
N GLU A 145 0.37 12.32 -3.10
CA GLU A 145 0.35 13.09 -4.34
C GLU A 145 -1.05 13.24 -4.91
N ASN A 146 -1.26 14.22 -5.80
CA ASN A 146 -2.55 14.37 -6.45
C ASN A 146 -2.78 13.22 -7.46
N ILE A 147 -4.04 12.83 -7.67
CA ILE A 147 -4.40 11.70 -8.54
C ILE A 147 -3.87 11.82 -9.98
N GLY A 148 -3.85 13.03 -10.54
CA GLY A 148 -3.34 13.24 -11.90
C GLY A 148 -1.83 12.98 -12.00
N ASN A 149 -1.06 13.47 -11.02
CA ASN A 149 0.37 13.21 -10.89
C ASN A 149 0.64 11.72 -10.63
N TYR A 150 -0.17 11.08 -9.78
CA TYR A 150 -0.07 9.64 -9.52
C TYR A 150 -0.21 8.82 -10.82
N ILE A 151 -1.28 9.04 -11.59
CA ILE A 151 -1.53 8.35 -12.86
C ILE A 151 -0.42 8.65 -13.86
N GLN A 152 -0.03 9.93 -14.00
CA GLN A 152 1.03 10.34 -14.91
C GLN A 152 2.37 9.68 -14.56
N ARG A 153 2.71 9.64 -13.26
CA ARG A 153 3.94 8.98 -12.77
C ARG A 153 3.92 7.50 -13.13
N LEU A 154 2.86 6.76 -12.81
CA LEU A 154 2.76 5.34 -13.14
C LEU A 154 2.89 5.07 -14.66
N ARG A 155 2.27 5.91 -15.50
CA ARG A 155 2.41 5.80 -16.97
C ARG A 155 3.85 6.06 -17.45
N LEU A 156 4.55 7.02 -16.84
CA LEU A 156 5.94 7.34 -17.17
C LEU A 156 6.92 6.29 -16.65
N GLU A 157 6.70 5.73 -15.47
CA GLU A 157 7.47 4.59 -14.93
C GLU A 157 7.30 3.34 -15.82
N TYR A 158 6.07 3.07 -16.27
CA TYR A 158 5.81 2.02 -17.27
C TYR A 158 6.55 2.28 -18.60
N ALA A 159 6.53 3.53 -19.09
CA ALA A 159 7.26 3.90 -20.29
C ALA A 159 8.78 3.74 -20.15
N ALA A 160 9.34 4.11 -18.98
CA ALA A 160 10.74 3.93 -18.65
C ALA A 160 11.12 2.45 -18.65
N HIS A 161 10.27 1.61 -18.07
CA HIS A 161 10.46 0.16 -18.09
C HIS A 161 10.54 -0.36 -19.53
N LEU A 162 9.52 -0.09 -20.36
CA LEU A 162 9.51 -0.53 -21.77
C LEU A 162 10.72 -0.03 -22.56
N LEU A 163 11.16 1.21 -22.30
CA LEU A 163 12.29 1.82 -22.98
C LEU A 163 13.61 1.07 -22.71
N THR A 164 13.76 0.51 -21.50
CA THR A 164 14.95 -0.24 -21.07
C THR A 164 14.85 -1.75 -21.32
N SER A 165 13.64 -2.30 -21.44
CA SER A 165 13.42 -3.75 -21.51
C SER A 165 12.96 -4.25 -22.88
N THR A 166 12.72 -3.36 -23.85
CA THR A 166 12.21 -3.71 -25.18
C THR A 166 12.89 -2.94 -26.32
N GLU A 167 12.74 -3.45 -27.54
CA GLU A 167 13.12 -2.78 -28.79
C GLU A 167 12.01 -1.86 -29.34
N TYR A 168 10.99 -1.51 -28.55
CA TYR A 168 9.90 -0.68 -29.05
C TYR A 168 10.37 0.74 -29.37
N THR A 169 9.85 1.27 -30.48
CA THR A 169 10.05 2.67 -30.84
C THR A 169 9.35 3.58 -29.84
N LEU A 170 9.84 4.82 -29.69
CA LEU A 170 9.22 5.79 -28.78
C LEU A 170 7.74 6.06 -29.14
N SER A 171 7.38 6.00 -30.42
CA SER A 171 5.98 6.12 -30.86
C SER A 171 5.13 4.96 -30.32
N ARG A 172 5.63 3.72 -30.37
CA ARG A 172 4.93 2.56 -29.82
C ARG A 172 4.83 2.62 -28.30
N ILE A 173 5.88 3.07 -27.62
CA ILE A 173 5.85 3.28 -26.16
C ILE A 173 4.84 4.37 -25.79
N ALA A 174 4.75 5.46 -26.58
CA ALA A 174 3.75 6.51 -26.36
C ALA A 174 2.32 5.94 -26.39
N GLU A 175 2.01 5.17 -27.44
CA GLU A 175 0.71 4.50 -27.59
C GLU A 175 0.40 3.59 -26.38
N LEU A 176 1.33 2.70 -26.01
CA LEU A 176 1.15 1.77 -24.89
C LEU A 176 1.03 2.47 -23.53
N ALA A 177 1.71 3.61 -23.34
CA ALA A 177 1.65 4.39 -22.10
C ALA A 177 0.47 5.38 -22.05
N GLY A 178 -0.42 5.38 -23.06
CA GLY A 178 -1.59 6.26 -23.11
C GLY A 178 -1.27 7.72 -23.46
N TYR A 179 -0.26 7.95 -24.29
CA TYR A 179 0.11 9.26 -24.82
C TYR A 179 -0.19 9.36 -26.33
N GLN A 180 -0.74 10.51 -26.75
CA GLN A 180 -1.16 10.72 -28.13
C GLN A 180 -0.03 10.64 -29.17
N ASN A 181 1.20 11.01 -28.81
CA ASN A 181 2.32 11.00 -29.73
C ASN A 181 3.67 10.99 -29.01
N LYS A 182 4.75 10.71 -29.77
CA LYS A 182 6.12 10.65 -29.24
C LYS A 182 6.60 11.97 -28.61
N TYR A 183 6.08 13.12 -29.03
CA TYR A 183 6.52 14.42 -28.53
C TYR A 183 5.94 14.70 -27.13
N SER A 184 4.66 14.38 -26.91
CA SER A 184 4.01 14.59 -25.62
C SER A 184 4.64 13.71 -24.53
N ILE A 185 4.90 12.43 -24.83
CA ILE A 185 5.60 11.55 -23.89
C ILE A 185 7.05 11.99 -23.66
N ALA A 186 7.81 12.37 -24.69
CA ALA A 186 9.20 12.80 -24.51
C ALA A 186 9.31 14.03 -23.60
N LYS A 187 8.40 15.00 -23.76
CA LYS A 187 8.34 16.19 -22.90
C LYS A 187 7.98 15.84 -21.46
N ALA A 188 6.96 15.00 -21.25
CA ALA A 188 6.56 14.57 -19.92
C ALA A 188 7.64 13.72 -19.23
N PHE A 189 8.27 12.81 -19.97
CA PHE A 189 9.36 11.97 -19.50
C PHE A 189 10.55 12.79 -19.03
N LYS A 190 11.03 13.74 -19.85
CA LYS A 190 12.13 14.63 -19.48
C LYS A 190 11.82 15.46 -18.25
N LYS A 191 10.57 15.93 -18.11
CA LYS A 191 10.12 16.66 -16.93
C LYS A 191 10.14 15.79 -15.67
N HIS A 192 9.80 14.51 -15.80
CA HIS A 192 9.70 13.59 -14.66
C HIS A 192 11.06 13.02 -14.23
N PHE A 193 11.84 12.48 -15.17
CA PHE A 193 13.13 11.82 -14.89
C PHE A 193 14.34 12.78 -14.98
N GLY A 194 14.15 14.02 -15.40
CA GLY A 194 15.23 15.01 -15.58
C GLY A 194 16.09 14.80 -16.83
N VAL A 195 16.02 13.64 -17.47
CA VAL A 195 16.80 13.27 -18.66
C VAL A 195 15.90 12.93 -19.86
N SER A 196 16.42 13.07 -21.07
CA SER A 196 15.71 12.64 -22.28
C SER A 196 15.55 11.12 -22.33
N THR A 197 14.55 10.62 -23.06
CA THR A 197 14.34 9.19 -23.27
C THR A 197 15.57 8.48 -23.87
N SER A 198 16.25 9.08 -24.84
CA SER A 198 17.49 8.50 -25.42
C SER A 198 18.58 8.29 -24.37
N LEU A 199 18.90 9.34 -23.61
CA LEU A 199 19.88 9.28 -22.51
C LEU A 199 19.46 8.29 -21.41
N PHE A 200 18.17 8.25 -21.05
CA PHE A 200 17.66 7.28 -20.09
C PHE A 200 17.91 5.84 -20.58
N LYS A 201 17.58 5.56 -21.85
CA LYS A 201 17.84 4.25 -22.45
C LYS A 201 19.33 3.92 -22.38
N GLU A 202 20.21 4.85 -22.71
CA GLU A 202 21.66 4.63 -22.68
C GLU A 202 22.20 4.30 -21.28
N ILE A 203 21.73 5.01 -20.25
CA ILE A 203 22.17 4.82 -18.85
C ILE A 203 21.69 3.47 -18.30
N PHE A 204 20.46 3.09 -18.59
CA PHE A 204 19.78 1.96 -17.97
C PHE A 204 19.69 0.70 -18.86
N THR A 205 20.24 0.72 -20.07
CA THR A 205 20.39 -0.51 -20.87
C THR A 205 21.49 -1.36 -20.25
N PRO A 206 21.22 -2.63 -19.90
CA PRO A 206 22.22 -3.51 -19.30
C PRO A 206 23.47 -3.59 -20.17
N ARG A 207 24.64 -3.26 -19.60
CA ARG A 207 25.92 -3.57 -20.26
C ARG A 207 26.10 -5.08 -20.20
N ARG A 208 26.09 -5.75 -21.36
CA ARG A 208 26.33 -7.20 -21.46
C ARG A 208 27.55 -7.59 -20.63
N ARG A 209 27.32 -8.26 -19.50
CA ARG A 209 28.39 -8.89 -18.73
C ARG A 209 28.56 -10.30 -19.26
N ASN A 210 29.78 -10.67 -19.59
CA ASN A 210 30.14 -12.01 -20.03
C ASN A 210 30.06 -12.97 -18.83
N ALA A 211 28.87 -13.42 -18.47
CA ALA A 211 28.66 -14.54 -17.55
C ALA A 211 27.32 -15.18 -17.90
N HIS A 212 27.34 -16.30 -18.63
CA HIS A 212 26.10 -17.03 -18.94
C HIS A 212 25.72 -17.89 -17.74
N THR A 213 24.98 -17.32 -16.79
CA THR A 213 24.19 -18.17 -15.89
C THR A 213 23.02 -18.70 -16.73
N SER A 214 23.04 -19.99 -17.06
CA SER A 214 21.95 -20.60 -17.84
C SER A 214 20.68 -20.71 -17.00
N LEU A 215 19.91 -19.64 -16.91
CA LEU A 215 18.56 -19.66 -16.33
C LEU A 215 17.59 -20.33 -17.31
N THR A 216 16.96 -21.41 -16.87
CA THR A 216 15.92 -22.13 -17.62
C THR A 216 14.56 -21.96 -16.94
N PRO A 217 13.83 -20.86 -17.18
CA PRO A 217 12.53 -20.66 -16.57
C PRO A 217 11.48 -21.59 -17.18
N ARG A 218 10.44 -21.88 -16.40
CA ARG A 218 9.22 -22.52 -16.92
C ARG A 218 8.34 -21.43 -17.53
N ILE A 219 7.92 -21.63 -18.78
CA ILE A 219 6.97 -20.74 -19.44
C ILE A 219 5.59 -21.37 -19.39
N ILE A 220 4.65 -20.76 -18.67
CA ILE A 220 3.29 -21.30 -18.53
C ILE A 220 2.23 -20.24 -18.81
N MET A 221 1.04 -20.71 -19.17
CA MET A 221 -0.17 -19.88 -19.15
C MET A 221 -0.78 -20.00 -17.75
N ILE A 222 -1.05 -18.86 -17.12
CA ILE A 222 -1.84 -18.83 -15.88
C ILE A 222 -3.19 -18.19 -16.16
N ASN A 223 -4.21 -18.72 -15.50
CA ASN A 223 -5.52 -18.10 -15.46
C ASN A 223 -5.48 -16.89 -14.50
N LYS A 224 -6.50 -16.06 -14.61
CA LYS A 224 -6.70 -14.93 -13.70
C LYS A 224 -6.82 -15.47 -12.28
N MET A 225 -6.09 -14.85 -11.35
CA MET A 225 -6.12 -15.18 -9.92
C MET A 225 -6.35 -13.92 -9.10
N PHE A 226 -6.80 -14.10 -7.87
CA PHE A 226 -6.98 -13.00 -6.92
C PHE A 226 -6.03 -13.18 -5.74
N VAL A 227 -5.49 -12.08 -5.25
CA VAL A 227 -4.62 -12.06 -4.08
C VAL A 227 -5.23 -11.16 -3.04
N SER A 228 -5.57 -11.74 -1.89
CA SER A 228 -5.95 -10.99 -0.70
C SER A 228 -4.68 -10.52 -0.01
N CYS A 229 -4.47 -9.21 0.11
CA CYS A 229 -3.17 -8.65 0.44
C CYS A 229 -3.22 -7.44 1.37
N LEU A 230 -2.06 -7.17 1.97
CA LEU A 230 -1.73 -6.00 2.76
C LEU A 230 -0.62 -5.22 2.06
N GLU A 231 -0.80 -3.91 1.93
CA GLU A 231 0.29 -3.04 1.49
C GLU A 231 1.35 -2.94 2.58
N VAL A 232 2.61 -3.11 2.18
CA VAL A 232 3.76 -3.02 3.10
C VAL A 232 4.10 -1.57 3.39
N GLY A 233 4.10 -0.71 2.36
CA GLY A 233 4.51 0.69 2.46
C GLY A 233 5.90 0.83 3.11
N LYS A 234 6.06 1.81 4.01
CA LYS A 234 7.33 2.05 4.72
C LYS A 234 7.73 0.98 5.73
N ALA A 235 6.88 -0.02 6.00
CA ALA A 235 7.22 -1.09 6.93
C ALA A 235 8.44 -1.90 6.45
N TYR A 236 8.78 -1.85 5.16
CA TYR A 236 9.96 -2.49 4.58
C TYR A 236 11.27 -1.97 5.17
N GLU A 237 11.33 -0.68 5.57
CA GLU A 237 12.53 -0.04 6.15
C GLU A 237 12.89 -0.60 7.54
N ASN A 238 11.97 -1.32 8.19
CA ASN A 238 12.13 -1.80 9.55
C ASN A 238 11.71 -3.27 9.67
N LYS A 239 12.67 -4.15 9.98
CA LYS A 239 12.44 -5.60 10.11
C LYS A 239 11.29 -5.97 11.07
N PHE A 240 11.12 -5.23 12.16
CA PHE A 240 10.02 -5.46 13.10
C PHE A 240 8.66 -5.07 12.49
N GLN A 241 8.56 -3.90 11.85
CA GLN A 241 7.34 -3.48 11.18
C GLN A 241 6.99 -4.41 10.01
N TYR A 242 7.98 -4.80 9.20
CA TYR A 242 7.80 -5.77 8.13
C TYR A 242 7.26 -7.11 8.66
N LYS A 243 7.85 -7.62 9.75
CA LYS A 243 7.34 -8.82 10.44
C LYS A 243 5.90 -8.65 10.92
N MET A 244 5.53 -7.48 11.44
CA MET A 244 4.14 -7.22 11.85
C MET A 244 3.14 -7.29 10.69
N VAL A 245 3.52 -6.93 9.46
CA VAL A 245 2.65 -7.07 8.29
C VAL A 245 2.40 -8.55 7.99
N TRP A 246 3.45 -9.37 8.02
CA TRP A 246 3.34 -10.83 7.89
C TRP A 246 2.53 -11.46 9.03
N ASP A 247 2.77 -11.07 10.28
CA ASP A 247 2.04 -11.58 11.45
C ASP A 247 0.53 -11.29 11.32
N LYS A 248 0.15 -10.10 10.81
CA LYS A 248 -1.26 -9.76 10.49
C LYS A 248 -1.84 -10.65 9.39
N LEU A 249 -1.10 -10.89 8.30
CA LEU A 249 -1.54 -11.75 7.20
C LEU A 249 -1.73 -13.19 7.67
N LEU A 250 -0.79 -13.72 8.45
CA LEU A 250 -0.84 -15.06 9.04
C LEU A 250 -2.01 -15.19 10.02
N TYR A 251 -2.29 -14.16 10.83
CA TYR A 251 -3.47 -14.13 11.69
C TYR A 251 -4.76 -14.17 10.87
N TYR A 252 -4.85 -13.36 9.80
CA TYR A 252 -6.00 -13.37 8.89
C TYR A 252 -6.21 -14.75 8.26
N ALA A 253 -5.14 -15.40 7.79
CA ALA A 253 -5.22 -16.76 7.23
C ALA A 253 -5.78 -17.77 8.23
N ARG A 254 -5.26 -17.76 9.48
CA ARG A 254 -5.72 -18.65 10.55
C ARG A 254 -7.18 -18.38 10.92
N PHE A 255 -7.56 -17.12 11.06
CA PHE A 255 -8.92 -16.72 11.44
C PHE A 255 -9.96 -17.16 10.41
N ASN A 256 -9.62 -17.06 9.12
CA ASN A 256 -10.50 -17.48 8.02
C ASN A 256 -10.30 -18.96 7.62
N ARG A 257 -9.57 -19.75 8.41
CA ARG A 257 -9.30 -21.18 8.18
C ARG A 257 -8.73 -21.50 6.79
N ILE A 258 -7.88 -20.61 6.27
CA ILE A 258 -7.18 -20.83 5.01
C ILE A 258 -6.09 -21.89 5.25
N ASP A 259 -6.17 -23.02 4.56
CA ASP A 259 -5.33 -24.21 4.81
C ASP A 259 -3.86 -23.98 4.40
N LYS A 260 -2.98 -23.93 5.40
CA LYS A 260 -1.53 -23.72 5.21
C LYS A 260 -0.87 -24.73 4.27
N LYS A 261 -1.37 -25.97 4.16
CA LYS A 261 -0.76 -27.00 3.30
C LYS A 261 -0.97 -26.75 1.80
N HIS A 262 -1.89 -25.84 1.46
CA HIS A 262 -2.26 -25.50 0.08
C HIS A 262 -2.27 -23.98 -0.18
N THR A 263 -1.73 -23.18 0.75
CA THR A 263 -1.74 -21.71 0.65
C THR A 263 -0.44 -21.18 0.06
N ASN A 264 -0.51 -20.67 -1.15
CA ASN A 264 0.57 -19.92 -1.76
C ASN A 264 0.57 -18.49 -1.18
N PHE A 265 1.40 -18.27 -0.16
CA PHE A 265 1.75 -16.92 0.27
C PHE A 265 2.56 -16.25 -0.83
N VAL A 266 2.31 -14.95 -1.02
CA VAL A 266 2.95 -14.19 -2.09
C VAL A 266 3.42 -12.81 -1.66
N SER A 267 4.44 -12.31 -2.34
CA SER A 267 4.73 -10.89 -2.44
C SER A 267 4.39 -10.39 -3.84
N LEU A 268 3.83 -9.20 -3.95
CA LEU A 268 3.54 -8.52 -5.21
C LEU A 268 4.39 -7.27 -5.30
N SER A 269 5.22 -7.19 -6.35
CA SER A 269 6.02 -6.01 -6.69
C SER A 269 5.41 -5.37 -7.93
N LEU A 270 4.75 -4.21 -7.78
CA LEU A 270 4.11 -3.53 -8.92
C LEU A 270 5.05 -2.61 -9.69
N ASP A 271 6.17 -2.23 -9.07
CA ASP A 271 7.07 -1.18 -9.54
C ASP A 271 8.52 -1.69 -9.59
N ASN A 272 9.34 -1.06 -10.43
CA ASN A 272 10.76 -1.39 -10.54
C ASN A 272 11.58 -0.43 -9.66
N PRO A 273 12.24 -0.90 -8.59
CA PRO A 273 13.02 -0.03 -7.68
C PRO A 273 14.24 0.64 -8.35
N ALA A 274 14.66 0.21 -9.54
CA ALA A 274 15.67 0.92 -10.33
C ALA A 274 15.13 2.17 -11.05
N ILE A 275 13.80 2.32 -11.15
CA ILE A 275 13.10 3.40 -11.88
C ILE A 275 12.25 4.23 -10.91
N THR A 276 11.49 3.55 -10.06
CA THR A 276 10.54 4.13 -9.11
C THR A 276 11.26 4.42 -7.79
N PRO A 277 11.14 5.63 -7.21
CA PRO A 277 11.67 5.92 -5.89
C PRO A 277 11.13 4.94 -4.83
N GLU A 278 11.97 4.57 -3.86
CA GLU A 278 11.65 3.56 -2.85
C GLU A 278 10.38 3.90 -2.05
N ASP A 279 10.17 5.18 -1.71
CA ASP A 279 8.98 5.66 -0.99
C ASP A 279 7.70 5.66 -1.85
N LYS A 280 7.82 5.33 -3.14
CA LYS A 280 6.74 5.23 -4.13
C LYS A 280 6.53 3.82 -4.65
N CYS A 281 7.42 2.88 -4.32
CA CYS A 281 7.26 1.47 -4.70
C CYS A 281 6.06 0.85 -3.98
N ARG A 282 5.13 0.31 -4.76
CA ARG A 282 3.96 -0.40 -4.27
C ARG A 282 4.31 -1.88 -4.13
N PHE A 283 4.42 -2.30 -2.87
CA PHE A 283 4.78 -3.65 -2.49
C PHE A 283 3.73 -4.23 -1.55
N TYR A 284 3.26 -5.42 -1.84
CA TYR A 284 2.21 -6.10 -1.08
C TYR A 284 2.66 -7.48 -0.64
N VAL A 285 2.15 -7.95 0.49
CA VAL A 285 2.21 -9.36 0.88
C VAL A 285 0.79 -9.89 0.98
N GLY A 286 0.57 -11.12 0.53
CA GLY A 286 -0.77 -11.63 0.39
C GLY A 286 -0.87 -13.14 0.26
N ILE A 287 -2.09 -13.58 0.00
CA ILE A 287 -2.48 -14.98 -0.14
C ILE A 287 -3.23 -15.13 -1.46
N ILE A 288 -2.81 -16.09 -2.29
CA ILE A 288 -3.56 -16.44 -3.50
C ILE A 288 -4.88 -17.10 -3.09
N MET A 289 -5.97 -16.62 -3.68
CA MET A 289 -7.32 -17.10 -3.49
C MET A 289 -7.86 -17.66 -4.81
N ASN A 290 -8.55 -18.80 -4.76
CA ASN A 290 -9.22 -19.39 -5.93
C ASN A 290 -10.48 -18.60 -6.32
N ASP A 291 -11.13 -17.94 -5.36
CA ASP A 291 -12.33 -17.13 -5.55
C ASP A 291 -12.12 -15.68 -5.08
N ILE A 292 -13.03 -14.77 -5.46
CA ILE A 292 -13.01 -13.37 -5.01
C ILE A 292 -13.18 -13.36 -3.49
N PRO A 293 -12.20 -12.86 -2.72
CA PRO A 293 -12.26 -12.91 -1.26
C PRO A 293 -13.30 -11.94 -0.71
N ASP A 294 -13.82 -12.30 0.47
CA ASP A 294 -14.70 -11.44 1.27
C ASP A 294 -13.94 -10.16 1.68
N ALA A 295 -14.62 -9.01 1.63
CA ALA A 295 -14.07 -7.65 1.44
C ALA A 295 -13.17 -7.06 2.56
N LYS A 296 -12.55 -7.88 3.41
CA LYS A 296 -11.80 -7.45 4.60
C LYS A 296 -10.37 -6.97 4.32
N LEU A 297 -9.75 -7.48 3.26
CA LEU A 297 -8.40 -7.08 2.82
C LEU A 297 -8.45 -6.56 1.39
N ASN A 298 -7.43 -5.78 1.01
CA ASN A 298 -7.28 -5.35 -0.38
C ASN A 298 -7.12 -6.58 -1.28
N THR A 299 -7.77 -6.54 -2.44
CA THR A 299 -7.69 -7.62 -3.43
C THR A 299 -6.99 -7.12 -4.67
N VAL A 300 -5.83 -7.69 -4.99
CA VAL A 300 -5.13 -7.42 -6.25
C VAL A 300 -5.44 -8.56 -7.22
N GLN A 301 -5.72 -8.22 -8.47
CA GLN A 301 -5.93 -9.18 -9.53
C GLN A 301 -4.61 -9.49 -10.22
N ILE A 302 -4.24 -10.77 -10.29
CA ILE A 302 -3.16 -11.24 -11.17
C ILE A 302 -3.79 -11.50 -12.54
N PRO A 303 -3.37 -10.78 -13.60
CA PRO A 303 -3.96 -10.95 -14.92
C PRO A 303 -3.62 -12.32 -15.49
N ASN A 304 -4.58 -12.90 -16.23
CA ASN A 304 -4.30 -14.08 -17.03
C ASN A 304 -3.26 -13.74 -18.10
N GLY A 305 -2.43 -14.71 -18.46
CA GLY A 305 -1.39 -14.47 -19.44
C GLY A 305 -0.28 -15.49 -19.37
N ARG A 306 0.78 -15.20 -20.11
CA ARG A 306 1.98 -16.02 -20.13
C ARG A 306 2.97 -15.48 -19.11
N TYR A 307 3.52 -16.36 -18.29
CA TYR A 307 4.50 -16.02 -17.27
C TYR A 307 5.74 -16.87 -17.42
N ALA A 308 6.89 -16.25 -17.18
CA ALA A 308 8.15 -16.93 -16.95
C ALA A 308 8.32 -17.14 -15.44
N ILE A 309 8.58 -18.39 -15.04
CA ILE A 309 8.77 -18.77 -13.64
C ILE A 309 10.23 -19.13 -13.41
N PHE A 310 10.89 -18.37 -12.54
CA PHE A 310 12.25 -18.61 -12.09
C PHE A 310 12.22 -19.16 -10.68
N ARG A 311 12.85 -20.31 -10.45
CA ARG A 311 12.95 -20.88 -9.11
C ARG A 311 14.22 -20.41 -8.43
N HIS A 312 14.05 -19.83 -7.25
CA HIS A 312 15.11 -19.51 -6.32
C HIS A 312 15.13 -20.53 -5.18
N ILE A 313 16.33 -20.97 -4.80
CA ILE A 313 16.55 -21.85 -3.65
C ILE A 313 17.61 -21.17 -2.76
N GLY A 314 17.28 -20.93 -1.50
CA GLY A 314 18.17 -20.32 -0.51
C GLY A 314 17.68 -18.98 0.04
N SER A 315 18.62 -18.20 0.61
CA SER A 315 18.31 -16.92 1.27
C SER A 315 17.62 -15.91 0.36
N TYR A 316 16.65 -15.19 0.90
CA TYR A 316 15.97 -14.06 0.24
C TYR A 316 16.91 -12.90 -0.09
N ASP A 317 18.08 -12.80 0.57
CA ASP A 317 19.08 -11.77 0.29
C ASP A 317 19.59 -11.82 -1.17
N PHE A 318 19.48 -12.99 -1.81
CA PHE A 318 19.92 -13.18 -3.20
C PHE A 318 18.82 -12.89 -4.24
N LEU A 319 17.58 -12.63 -3.83
CA LEU A 319 16.47 -12.35 -4.76
C LEU A 319 16.75 -11.11 -5.62
N CYS A 320 17.28 -10.04 -5.03
CA CYS A 320 17.64 -8.83 -5.76
C CYS A 320 18.66 -9.13 -6.88
N ASN A 321 19.67 -9.96 -6.59
CA ASN A 321 20.64 -10.38 -7.59
C ASN A 321 20.02 -11.28 -8.67
N LEU A 322 19.06 -12.14 -8.31
CA LEU A 322 18.33 -12.96 -9.29
C LEU A 322 17.49 -12.10 -10.23
N TYR A 323 16.74 -11.11 -9.74
CA TYR A 323 16.04 -10.15 -10.62
C TYR A 323 17.00 -9.45 -11.58
N ARG A 324 18.17 -9.03 -11.07
CA ARG A 324 19.21 -8.42 -11.90
C ARG A 324 19.64 -9.36 -13.03
N ILE A 325 19.96 -10.62 -12.74
CA ILE A 325 20.32 -11.61 -13.76
C ILE A 325 19.16 -11.83 -14.75
N ILE A 326 17.91 -11.92 -14.28
CA ILE A 326 16.75 -12.11 -15.15
C ILE A 326 16.60 -10.95 -16.15
N TYR A 327 16.68 -9.70 -15.68
CA TYR A 327 16.51 -8.51 -16.51
C TYR A 327 17.74 -8.14 -17.34
N GLU A 328 18.95 -8.36 -16.83
CA GLU A 328 20.20 -7.97 -17.49
C GLU A 328 20.79 -9.06 -18.39
N GLU A 329 20.51 -10.34 -18.14
CA GLU A 329 21.12 -11.46 -18.86
C GLU A 329 20.06 -12.30 -19.60
N TRP A 330 18.99 -12.74 -18.92
CA TRP A 330 18.02 -13.65 -19.55
C TRP A 330 17.09 -12.95 -20.57
N PHE A 331 16.44 -11.85 -20.19
CA PHE A 331 15.49 -11.16 -21.07
C PHE A 331 16.09 -10.71 -22.42
N PRO A 332 17.30 -10.12 -22.46
CA PRO A 332 17.96 -9.73 -23.71
C PRO A 332 18.09 -10.88 -24.70
N ASP A 333 18.53 -12.05 -24.26
CA ASP A 333 18.80 -13.21 -25.11
C ASP A 333 17.57 -14.13 -25.27
N SER A 334 16.54 -13.96 -24.46
CA SER A 334 15.30 -14.74 -24.54
C SER A 334 14.45 -14.38 -25.77
N GLN A 335 13.48 -15.24 -26.09
CA GLN A 335 12.42 -14.95 -27.07
C GLN A 335 11.28 -14.10 -26.48
N TYR A 336 11.47 -13.46 -25.32
CA TYR A 336 10.40 -12.80 -24.57
C TYR A 336 10.76 -11.36 -24.17
N TYR A 337 9.75 -10.50 -24.08
CA TYR A 337 9.82 -9.22 -23.38
C TYR A 337 9.04 -9.30 -22.07
N PRO A 338 9.49 -8.61 -21.00
CA PRO A 338 8.62 -8.39 -19.85
C PRO A 338 7.44 -7.53 -20.29
N GLN A 339 6.25 -7.86 -19.83
CA GLN A 339 5.03 -7.14 -20.26
C GLN A 339 4.88 -5.78 -19.58
N ASN A 340 5.31 -5.69 -18.31
CA ASN A 340 5.23 -4.52 -17.44
C ASN A 340 6.17 -4.70 -16.24
N THR A 341 6.14 -3.75 -15.30
CA THR A 341 6.91 -3.78 -14.05
C THR A 341 6.39 -4.75 -13.01
N PHE A 342 5.19 -5.33 -13.20
CA PHE A 342 4.58 -6.22 -12.23
C PHE A 342 5.29 -7.57 -12.21
N SER A 343 5.63 -8.04 -11.03
CA SER A 343 6.07 -9.41 -10.77
C SER A 343 5.55 -9.85 -9.41
N PHE A 344 5.49 -11.16 -9.20
CA PHE A 344 5.14 -11.69 -7.88
C PHE A 344 5.97 -12.92 -7.54
N GLU A 345 6.16 -13.12 -6.26
CA GLU A 345 6.90 -14.26 -5.71
C GLU A 345 5.92 -15.15 -4.99
N VAL A 346 6.06 -16.46 -5.18
CA VAL A 346 5.30 -17.48 -4.45
C VAL A 346 6.26 -18.21 -3.52
N TYR A 347 5.99 -18.13 -2.21
CA TYR A 347 6.75 -18.83 -1.18
C TYR A 347 6.21 -20.25 -1.05
N ILE A 348 7.01 -21.24 -1.46
CA ILE A 348 6.60 -22.65 -1.51
C ILE A 348 6.69 -23.31 -0.12
N ASN A 349 7.64 -22.86 0.70
CA ASN A 349 7.83 -23.27 2.09
C ASN A 349 8.09 -22.03 2.98
N SER A 350 8.18 -22.24 4.30
CA SER A 350 8.15 -21.16 5.27
C SER A 350 9.47 -21.05 6.03
N PRO A 351 10.00 -19.83 6.25
CA PRO A 351 11.17 -19.62 7.10
C PRO A 351 10.89 -19.87 8.59
N CYS A 352 9.65 -20.17 8.97
CA CYS A 352 9.32 -20.58 10.34
C CYS A 352 9.62 -22.05 10.64
N ASP A 353 9.69 -22.90 9.61
CA ASP A 353 9.82 -24.36 9.73
C ASP A 353 10.79 -24.99 8.72
N THR A 354 11.44 -24.17 7.89
CA THR A 354 12.41 -24.61 6.88
C THR A 354 13.72 -23.83 7.03
N ASP A 355 14.84 -24.54 6.92
CA ASP A 355 16.17 -23.92 6.97
C ASP A 355 16.44 -23.04 5.74
N VAL A 356 17.22 -21.97 5.93
CA VAL A 356 17.47 -20.95 4.90
C VAL A 356 17.96 -21.54 3.56
N PRO A 357 18.90 -22.51 3.51
CA PRO A 357 19.35 -23.11 2.25
C PRO A 357 18.29 -23.91 1.51
N GLU A 358 17.22 -24.32 2.20
CA GLU A 358 16.12 -25.13 1.65
C GLU A 358 14.89 -24.29 1.31
N LEU A 359 14.91 -22.98 1.56
CA LEU A 359 13.81 -22.09 1.20
C LEU A 359 13.63 -22.06 -0.32
N ILE A 360 12.39 -22.24 -0.78
CA ILE A 360 12.03 -22.28 -2.19
C ILE A 360 11.07 -21.12 -2.49
N THR A 361 11.43 -20.30 -3.46
CA THR A 361 10.61 -19.19 -3.94
C THR A 361 10.51 -19.25 -5.46
N ASP A 362 9.29 -19.24 -5.99
CA ASP A 362 9.05 -19.15 -7.44
C ASP A 362 8.72 -17.69 -7.80
N ILE A 363 9.52 -17.06 -8.67
CA ILE A 363 9.32 -15.70 -9.18
C ILE A 363 8.56 -15.76 -10.49
N TYR A 364 7.43 -15.08 -10.56
CA TYR A 364 6.55 -15.00 -11.72
C TYR A 364 6.67 -13.62 -12.36
N ILE A 365 7.08 -13.60 -13.63
CA ILE A 365 7.16 -12.37 -14.44
C ILE A 365 6.26 -12.53 -15.68
N PRO A 366 5.31 -11.62 -15.93
CA PRO A 366 4.47 -11.65 -17.12
C PRO A 366 5.32 -11.36 -18.36
N VAL A 367 5.14 -12.17 -19.41
CA VAL A 367 5.97 -12.12 -20.62
C VAL A 367 5.17 -12.12 -21.91
N LEU A 368 5.64 -11.33 -22.88
CA LEU A 368 5.18 -11.33 -24.25
C LEU A 368 6.22 -12.00 -25.14
N LYS A 369 5.79 -12.87 -26.06
CA LYS A 369 6.72 -13.47 -27.03
C LYS A 369 7.15 -12.39 -28.03
N LYS A 370 8.46 -12.23 -28.24
CA LYS A 370 9.03 -11.37 -29.29
C LYS A 370 8.44 -11.83 -30.62
N LYS A 371 7.88 -10.90 -31.41
CA LYS A 371 7.46 -11.21 -32.77
C LYS A 371 8.73 -11.51 -33.56
N ILE A 372 8.83 -12.73 -34.11
CA ILE A 372 9.84 -13.03 -35.12
C ILE A 372 9.39 -12.27 -36.36
N PHE A 373 10.11 -11.22 -36.75
CA PHE A 373 10.01 -10.74 -38.12
C PHE A 373 10.64 -11.82 -38.98
N THR A 374 9.82 -12.70 -39.55
CA THR A 374 10.25 -13.45 -40.72
C THR A 374 10.36 -12.42 -41.83
N ASP A 375 11.60 -12.05 -42.18
CA ASP A 375 11.89 -11.28 -43.37
C ASP A 375 11.22 -11.97 -44.56
N ILE A 376 10.11 -11.42 -45.02
CA ILE A 376 9.59 -11.72 -46.35
C ILE A 376 10.55 -10.97 -47.29
N LYS A 377 11.52 -11.71 -47.82
CA LYS A 377 12.39 -11.27 -48.91
C LYS A 377 11.59 -10.95 -50.15
#